data_AF-A0A1S3DT58-F1
#
_entry.id   AF-A0A1S3DT58-F1
#
_cell.length_a   1.000
_cell.length_b   1.000
_cell.length_c   1.000
_cell.angle_alpha   90.00
_cell.angle_beta   90.00
_cell.angle_gamma   90.00
#
_symmetry.space_group_name_H-M   'P 1'
#
loop_
_entity.id
_entity.type
_entity.pdbx_description
1 polymer ?
#
loop_
_entity_poly.entity_id
_entity_poly.type
_entity_poly.pdbx_seq_one_letter_code
_entity_poly.pdbx_strand_id
1 'polypeptide(L)'
;MASIVDQTPCTAENAASVFETRIHERDDDLPEASPADHSMLQSKNCLISPTEEQFDLLQKKIKSLIDNGRGETIYDIGIGQDGGENGLKPDEYEASVATLQSLATTLEADCVLLRQRKLDNGLTGQYLLRKRVESQDFLEIRVAVVGNVDAGKSTLLGVLTHGELDNGRGHARQKLFRHKHEMESGRTSSVGNDILGFDSVGNVVNKPEHGSLDWVKICERSAKVITFIDLAGHERYLKTTVFGMTGHVPDFGMLMTVVKRSD
;
A
#
# COMPACT_ATOMS: atom_id res chain seq x y z
N MET A 1 31.57 -22.01 -25.98
CA MET A 1 31.11 -22.68 -24.76
C MET A 1 31.45 -21.80 -23.58
N ALA A 2 30.45 -21.17 -22.97
CA ALA A 2 30.60 -20.45 -21.71
C ALA A 2 29.26 -20.57 -20.96
N SER A 3 29.33 -21.21 -19.80
CA SER A 3 28.24 -21.50 -18.88
C SER A 3 27.76 -20.22 -18.19
N ILE A 4 26.50 -19.86 -18.40
CA ILE A 4 25.77 -18.90 -17.56
C ILE A 4 25.28 -19.67 -16.34
N VAL A 5 25.72 -19.24 -15.16
CA VAL A 5 25.24 -19.73 -13.87
C VAL A 5 23.95 -18.97 -13.57
N ASP A 6 22.84 -19.68 -13.75
CA ASP A 6 21.52 -19.30 -13.29
C ASP A 6 21.44 -19.55 -11.78
N GLN A 7 21.35 -18.48 -10.99
CA GLN A 7 21.04 -18.54 -9.57
C GLN A 7 19.97 -17.50 -9.25
N THR A 8 18.77 -17.77 -9.75
CA THR A 8 17.55 -17.38 -9.04
C THR A 8 17.04 -18.64 -8.36
N PRO A 9 16.90 -18.71 -7.02
CA PRO A 9 16.23 -19.85 -6.40
C PRO A 9 14.73 -19.76 -6.69
N CYS A 10 14.32 -20.23 -7.86
CA CYS A 10 12.95 -20.62 -8.16
C CYS A 10 12.85 -22.14 -7.94
N THR A 11 12.59 -22.58 -6.71
CA THR A 11 12.09 -23.94 -6.47
C THR A 11 10.61 -23.89 -6.16
N ALA A 12 9.84 -24.30 -7.17
CA ALA A 12 8.40 -24.42 -7.22
C ALA A 12 7.87 -25.71 -6.58
N GLU A 13 8.47 -26.16 -5.46
CA GLU A 13 7.98 -27.35 -4.74
C GLU A 13 7.26 -26.90 -3.48
N ASN A 14 5.94 -26.73 -3.60
CA ASN A 14 4.88 -26.80 -2.57
C ASN A 14 3.66 -25.89 -2.82
N ALA A 15 3.49 -25.32 -4.01
CA ALA A 15 2.26 -24.57 -4.32
C ALA A 15 0.98 -25.43 -4.26
N ALA A 16 1.09 -26.75 -4.46
CA ALA A 16 -0.04 -27.68 -4.32
C ALA A 16 -0.34 -28.06 -2.86
N SER A 17 0.66 -28.11 -1.96
CA SER A 17 0.43 -28.41 -0.54
C SER A 17 -0.13 -27.21 0.23
N VAL A 18 0.12 -25.98 -0.22
CA VAL A 18 -0.47 -24.76 0.41
C VAL A 18 -2.00 -24.69 0.26
N PHE A 19 -2.57 -25.33 -0.77
CA PHE A 19 -4.02 -25.37 -0.97
C PHE A 19 -4.73 -26.53 -0.24
N GLU A 20 -4.03 -27.63 0.07
CA GLU A 20 -4.63 -28.79 0.78
C GLU A 20 -4.56 -28.67 2.32
N THR A 21 -3.60 -27.93 2.90
CA THR A 21 -3.49 -27.84 4.37
C THR A 21 -4.52 -26.92 5.03
N ARG A 22 -5.34 -26.18 4.27
CA ARG A 22 -6.33 -25.22 4.81
C ARG A 22 -7.62 -25.82 5.40
N ILE A 23 -7.68 -27.13 5.67
CA ILE A 23 -8.87 -27.75 6.28
C ILE A 23 -8.64 -28.37 7.67
N HIS A 24 -7.42 -28.70 8.14
CA HIS A 24 -7.26 -29.30 9.47
C HIS A 24 -5.89 -29.07 10.14
N GLU A 25 -5.54 -27.82 10.42
CA GLU A 25 -4.63 -27.52 11.54
C GLU A 25 -5.29 -26.44 12.40
N ARG A 26 -5.81 -26.87 13.55
CA ARG A 26 -6.21 -25.97 14.63
C ARG A 26 -4.91 -25.48 15.27
N ASP A 27 -4.67 -24.18 15.22
CA ASP A 27 -3.73 -23.53 16.12
C ASP A 27 -4.31 -23.57 17.54
N ASP A 28 -4.15 -24.71 18.23
CA ASP A 28 -4.56 -24.95 19.62
C ASP A 28 -3.48 -24.49 20.64
N ASP A 29 -2.60 -23.54 20.29
CA ASP A 29 -1.51 -23.05 21.17
C ASP A 29 -1.41 -21.52 21.26
N LEU A 30 -2.56 -20.83 21.27
CA LEU A 30 -2.67 -19.46 21.79
C LEU A 30 -3.52 -19.51 23.05
N PRO A 31 -3.11 -18.91 24.18
CA PRO A 31 -3.99 -18.81 25.34
C PRO A 31 -5.27 -18.10 24.88
N GLU A 32 -6.40 -18.80 24.98
CA GLU A 32 -7.73 -18.25 24.70
C GLU A 32 -7.91 -17.01 25.60
N ALA A 33 -7.70 -15.82 25.01
CA ALA A 33 -8.04 -14.59 25.68
C ALA A 33 -9.53 -14.63 26.02
N SER A 34 -9.88 -14.29 27.25
CA SER A 34 -11.25 -14.43 27.70
C SER A 34 -12.18 -13.54 26.85
N PRO A 35 -13.47 -13.88 26.68
CA PRO A 35 -14.41 -13.05 25.93
C PRO A 35 -14.49 -11.61 26.44
N ALA A 36 -14.15 -11.39 27.72
CA ALA A 36 -14.07 -10.06 28.33
C ALA A 36 -12.88 -9.25 27.79
N ASP A 37 -11.72 -9.87 27.58
CA ASP A 37 -10.50 -9.21 27.08
C ASP A 37 -10.69 -8.73 25.64
N HIS A 38 -11.38 -9.53 24.80
CA HIS A 38 -11.74 -9.13 23.44
C HIS A 38 -12.65 -7.90 23.41
N SER A 39 -13.60 -7.79 24.35
CA SER A 39 -14.51 -6.65 24.44
C SER A 39 -13.81 -5.35 24.89
N MET A 40 -12.82 -5.45 25.78
CA MET A 40 -12.06 -4.30 26.27
C MET A 40 -11.12 -3.75 25.20
N LEU A 41 -10.51 -4.62 24.38
CA LEU A 41 -9.65 -4.23 23.25
C LEU A 41 -10.43 -3.60 22.08
N GLN A 42 -11.76 -3.65 22.11
CA GLN A 42 -12.65 -3.05 21.09
C GLN A 42 -13.24 -1.71 21.53
N SER A 43 -13.01 -1.32 22.80
CA SER A 43 -13.44 -0.03 23.32
C SER A 43 -12.58 1.11 22.77
N LYS A 44 -13.21 2.24 22.45
CA LYS A 44 -12.53 3.48 22.04
C LYS A 44 -11.53 4.01 23.08
N ASN A 45 -11.66 3.55 24.33
CA ASN A 45 -10.83 3.95 25.46
C ASN A 45 -9.66 2.99 25.73
N CYS A 46 -9.48 1.94 24.93
CA CYS A 46 -8.48 0.89 25.20
C CYS A 46 -7.03 1.41 25.28
N LEU A 47 -6.74 2.53 24.61
CA LEU A 47 -5.41 3.16 24.60
C LEU A 47 -5.21 4.19 25.73
N ILE A 48 -6.24 4.51 26.52
CA ILE A 48 -6.14 5.48 27.60
C ILE A 48 -5.51 4.81 28.82
N SER A 49 -4.22 5.08 29.05
CA SER A 49 -3.46 4.61 30.22
C SER A 49 -3.68 3.11 30.52
N PRO A 50 -3.34 2.20 29.58
CA PRO A 50 -3.54 0.77 29.76
C PRO A 50 -2.69 0.21 30.91
N THR A 51 -3.16 -0.86 31.56
CA THR A 51 -2.33 -1.67 32.46
C THR A 51 -1.24 -2.42 31.69
N GLU A 52 -0.24 -2.97 32.38
CA GLU A 52 0.85 -3.74 31.76
C GLU A 52 0.31 -4.93 30.94
N GLU A 53 -0.64 -5.68 31.49
CA GLU A 53 -1.32 -6.78 30.78
C GLU A 53 -2.09 -6.29 29.54
N GLN A 54 -2.78 -5.16 29.63
CA GLN A 54 -3.50 -4.56 28.49
C GLN A 54 -2.53 -4.07 27.42
N PHE A 55 -1.39 -3.51 27.82
CA PHE A 55 -0.34 -3.05 26.91
C PHE A 55 0.23 -4.22 26.10
N ASP A 56 0.50 -5.35 26.74
CA ASP A 56 0.98 -6.56 26.07
C ASP A 56 -0.04 -7.14 25.08
N LEU A 57 -1.33 -7.13 25.44
CA LEU A 57 -2.40 -7.56 24.54
C LEU A 57 -2.55 -6.61 23.34
N LEU A 58 -2.50 -5.30 23.57
CA LEU A 58 -2.53 -4.29 22.51
C LEU A 58 -1.32 -4.42 21.58
N GLN A 59 -0.14 -4.68 22.13
CA GLN A 59 1.07 -4.90 21.35
C GLN A 59 0.92 -6.12 20.43
N LYS A 60 0.47 -7.27 20.96
CA LYS A 60 0.22 -8.48 20.16
C LYS A 60 -0.81 -8.23 19.06
N LYS A 61 -1.88 -7.50 19.38
CA LYS A 61 -2.94 -7.12 18.43
C LYS A 61 -2.39 -6.23 17.30
N ILE A 62 -1.69 -5.14 17.64
CA ILE A 62 -1.14 -4.22 16.64
C ILE A 62 -0.08 -4.93 15.79
N LYS A 63 0.77 -5.76 16.39
CA LYS A 63 1.73 -6.59 15.65
C LYS A 63 1.04 -7.48 14.62
N SER A 64 0.00 -8.21 15.04
CA SER A 64 -0.80 -9.03 14.12
C SER A 64 -1.43 -8.20 12.99
N LEU A 65 -1.93 -6.99 13.29
CA LEU A 65 -2.48 -6.09 12.27
C LEU A 65 -1.42 -5.62 11.25
N ILE A 66 -0.23 -5.28 11.72
CA ILE A 66 0.91 -4.88 10.87
C ILE A 66 1.34 -6.07 10.00
N ASP A 67 1.52 -7.24 10.59
CA ASP A 67 1.98 -8.44 9.87
C ASP A 67 0.95 -8.89 8.82
N ASN A 68 -0.34 -8.92 9.18
CA ASN A 68 -1.43 -9.21 8.24
C ASN A 68 -1.57 -8.16 7.13
N GLY A 69 -1.24 -6.91 7.44
CA GLY A 69 -1.21 -5.78 6.50
C GLY A 69 0.06 -5.69 5.64
N ARG A 70 0.90 -6.73 5.62
CA ARG A 70 2.19 -6.78 4.92
C ARG A 70 3.15 -5.66 5.36
N GLY A 71 3.23 -5.41 6.67
CA GLY A 71 4.17 -4.46 7.25
C GLY A 71 3.61 -3.06 7.51
N GLU A 72 2.33 -2.80 7.24
CA GLU A 72 1.68 -1.56 7.62
C GLU A 72 0.20 -1.75 7.97
N THR A 73 -0.34 -0.85 8.79
CA THR A 73 -1.77 -0.82 9.11
C THR A 73 -2.23 0.60 9.41
N ILE A 74 -3.50 0.87 9.17
CA ILE A 74 -4.14 2.12 9.58
C ILE A 74 -4.87 1.84 10.89
N TYR A 75 -4.53 2.61 11.93
CA TYR A 75 -5.11 2.49 13.25
C TYR A 75 -5.92 3.74 13.58
N ASP A 76 -7.18 3.55 13.93
CA ASP A 76 -8.09 4.63 14.31
C ASP A 76 -8.13 4.80 15.84
N ILE A 77 -7.96 6.04 16.30
CA ILE A 77 -8.11 6.46 17.69
C ILE A 77 -9.45 7.17 17.87
N GLY A 78 -10.18 6.80 18.91
CA GLY A 78 -11.44 7.42 19.31
C GLY A 78 -12.67 6.95 18.52
N ILE A 79 -12.53 5.86 17.76
CA ILE A 79 -13.62 5.15 17.10
C ILE A 79 -13.84 3.82 17.82
N GLY A 80 -15.04 3.59 18.34
CA GLY A 80 -15.44 2.28 18.89
C GLY A 80 -16.11 1.41 17.83
N GLN A 81 -16.13 0.08 18.01
CA GLN A 81 -16.79 -0.83 17.07
C GLN A 81 -18.30 -0.59 16.91
N ASP A 82 -18.94 0.09 17.86
CA ASP A 82 -20.37 0.44 17.80
C ASP A 82 -20.69 1.50 16.73
N GLY A 83 -19.71 1.99 15.97
CA GLY A 83 -19.89 3.06 14.97
C GLY A 83 -20.26 4.41 15.59
N GLY A 84 -20.25 4.51 16.92
CA GLY A 84 -20.50 5.73 17.67
C GLY A 84 -19.35 6.71 17.49
N GLU A 85 -19.53 7.69 16.60
CA GLU A 85 -18.66 8.83 16.36
C GLU A 85 -18.64 9.82 17.54
N ASN A 86 -18.39 9.34 18.75
CA ASN A 86 -18.37 10.19 19.94
C ASN A 86 -16.99 10.78 20.26
N GLY A 87 -15.94 10.38 19.53
CA GLY A 87 -14.57 10.85 19.76
C GLY A 87 -14.05 10.63 21.19
N LEU A 88 -12.84 11.13 21.45
CA LEU A 88 -12.24 11.22 22.77
C LEU A 88 -12.09 12.69 23.18
N LYS A 89 -12.13 12.98 24.48
CA LYS A 89 -11.78 14.34 24.95
C LYS A 89 -10.32 14.65 24.59
N PRO A 90 -9.91 15.93 24.52
CA PRO A 90 -8.54 16.31 24.17
C PRO A 90 -7.47 15.58 24.99
N ASP A 91 -7.63 15.55 26.31
CA ASP A 91 -6.68 14.92 27.23
C ASP A 91 -6.64 13.39 27.05
N GLU A 92 -7.80 12.76 26.86
CA GLU A 92 -7.93 11.31 26.61
C GLU A 92 -7.35 10.91 25.25
N TYR A 93 -7.53 11.78 24.24
CA TYR A 93 -6.97 11.61 22.91
C TYR A 93 -5.44 11.67 22.96
N GLU A 94 -4.87 12.68 23.64
CA GLU A 94 -3.42 12.84 23.78
C GLU A 94 -2.80 11.63 24.52
N ALA A 95 -3.45 11.17 25.59
CA ALA A 95 -3.03 9.95 26.30
C ALA A 95 -3.05 8.71 25.38
N SER A 96 -4.10 8.57 24.54
CA SER A 96 -4.21 7.45 23.60
C SER A 96 -3.14 7.49 22.52
N VAL A 97 -2.81 8.68 22.02
CA VAL A 97 -1.76 8.89 21.02
C VAL A 97 -0.39 8.55 21.61
N ALA A 98 -0.11 8.98 22.84
CA ALA A 98 1.14 8.65 23.54
C ALA A 98 1.32 7.13 23.68
N THR A 99 0.28 6.42 24.12
CA THR A 99 0.28 4.95 24.19
C THR A 99 0.53 4.31 22.83
N LEU A 100 -0.13 4.79 21.77
CA LEU A 100 0.07 4.27 20.41
C LEU A 100 1.51 4.49 19.92
N GLN A 101 2.10 5.64 20.21
CA GLN A 101 3.50 5.94 19.87
C GLN A 101 4.48 5.03 20.62
N SER A 102 4.23 4.76 21.91
CA SER A 102 5.03 3.80 22.68
C SER A 102 4.93 2.39 22.10
N LEU A 103 3.71 1.92 21.79
CA LEU A 103 3.50 0.62 21.15
C LEU A 103 4.22 0.51 19.81
N ALA A 104 4.11 1.53 18.96
CA ALA A 104 4.79 1.58 17.66
C ALA A 104 6.32 1.53 17.83
N THR A 105 6.87 2.27 18.80
CA THR A 105 8.31 2.26 19.09
C THR A 105 8.80 0.87 19.50
N THR A 106 8.06 0.19 20.38
CA THR A 106 8.42 -1.18 20.82
C THR A 106 8.30 -2.21 19.70
N LEU A 107 7.44 -1.95 18.70
CA LEU A 107 7.28 -2.78 17.51
C LEU A 107 8.20 -2.39 16.35
N GLU A 108 9.16 -1.48 16.59
CA GLU A 108 10.07 -0.95 15.57
C GLU A 108 9.31 -0.38 14.35
N ALA A 109 8.18 0.26 14.60
CA ALA A 109 7.32 0.87 13.59
C ALA A 109 7.29 2.41 13.72
N ASP A 110 7.18 3.08 12.59
CA ASP A 110 6.86 4.50 12.53
C ASP A 110 5.35 4.71 12.69
N CYS A 111 4.98 5.78 13.41
CA CYS A 111 3.59 6.16 13.67
C CYS A 111 3.36 7.58 13.13
N VAL A 112 2.51 7.69 12.12
CA VAL A 112 2.25 8.96 11.41
C VAL A 112 0.78 9.32 11.47
N LEU A 113 0.46 10.55 11.86
CA LEU A 113 -0.91 11.05 11.79
C LEU A 113 -1.31 11.29 10.32
N LEU A 114 -2.29 10.53 9.82
CA LEU A 114 -2.86 10.71 8.48
C LEU A 114 -3.95 11.77 8.47
N ARG A 115 -4.85 11.72 9.46
CA ARG A 115 -5.99 12.63 9.55
C ARG A 115 -6.48 12.75 10.98
N GLN A 116 -6.82 13.97 11.37
CA GLN A 116 -7.54 14.24 12.61
C GLN A 116 -8.90 14.88 12.28
N ARG A 117 -9.94 14.49 13.01
CA ARG A 117 -11.28 15.07 12.89
C ARG A 117 -11.77 15.53 14.26
N LYS A 118 -12.46 16.67 14.27
CA LYS A 118 -13.21 17.14 15.43
C LYS A 118 -14.67 16.79 15.22
N LEU A 119 -15.23 16.05 16.16
CA LEU A 119 -16.63 15.66 16.23
C LEU A 119 -17.30 16.44 17.37
N ASP A 120 -18.63 16.38 17.45
CA ASP A 120 -19.40 17.12 18.45
C ASP A 120 -18.99 16.80 19.89
N ASN A 121 -18.58 15.55 20.13
CA ASN A 121 -18.26 15.03 21.46
C ASN A 121 -16.76 14.75 21.69
N GLY A 122 -15.87 15.07 20.74
CA GLY A 122 -14.43 14.81 20.90
C GLY A 122 -13.58 14.86 19.63
N LEU A 123 -12.37 14.33 19.72
CA LEU A 123 -11.40 14.19 18.64
C LEU A 123 -11.29 12.72 18.22
N THR A 124 -11.11 12.51 16.92
CA THR A 124 -10.69 11.22 16.36
C THR A 124 -9.48 11.42 15.48
N GLY A 125 -8.68 10.36 15.37
CA GLY A 125 -7.43 10.38 14.65
C GLY A 125 -7.22 9.09 13.90
N GLN A 126 -6.65 9.18 12.71
CA GLN A 126 -6.26 8.05 11.91
C GLN A 126 -4.75 8.08 11.76
N TYR A 127 -4.08 7.01 12.18
CA TYR A 127 -2.64 6.89 12.21
C TYR A 127 -2.17 5.76 11.29
N LEU A 128 -1.15 6.01 10.49
CA LEU A 128 -0.42 4.98 9.75
C LEU A 128 0.66 4.43 10.66
N LEU A 129 0.60 3.13 10.90
CA LEU A 129 1.68 2.37 11.51
C LEU A 129 2.41 1.62 10.40
N ARG A 130 3.73 1.84 10.26
CA ARG A 130 4.56 1.17 9.27
C ARG A 130 5.80 0.60 9.92
N LYS A 131 6.01 -0.72 9.78
CA LYS A 131 7.20 -1.39 10.27
C LYS A 131 8.44 -0.79 9.58
N ARG A 132 9.49 -0.50 10.34
CA ARG A 132 10.78 -0.10 9.77
C ARG A 132 11.39 -1.31 9.09
N VAL A 133 11.69 -1.17 7.81
CA VAL A 133 12.38 -2.22 7.06
C VAL A 133 13.88 -2.08 7.30
N GLU A 134 14.59 -3.20 7.44
CA GLU A 134 16.06 -3.18 7.53
C GLU A 134 16.65 -2.56 6.25
N SER A 135 17.81 -1.92 6.39
CA SER A 135 18.45 -1.08 5.39
C SER A 135 18.91 -1.87 4.14
N GLN A 136 17.96 -2.21 3.27
CA GLN A 136 18.11 -2.62 1.85
C GLN A 136 16.82 -3.21 1.26
N ASP A 137 15.76 -3.39 2.06
CA ASP A 137 14.51 -3.96 1.58
C ASP A 137 13.38 -2.91 1.61
N PHE A 138 12.42 -3.04 0.69
CA PHE A 138 11.27 -2.14 0.59
C PHE A 138 10.00 -2.93 0.36
N LEU A 139 8.88 -2.42 0.87
CA LEU A 139 7.57 -3.02 0.60
C LEU A 139 7.16 -2.70 -0.85
N GLU A 140 7.13 -3.70 -1.73
CA GLU A 140 6.63 -3.56 -3.10
C GLU A 140 5.13 -3.90 -3.19
N ILE A 141 4.36 -3.06 -3.88
CA ILE A 141 2.99 -3.37 -4.30
C ILE A 141 2.88 -3.18 -5.82
N ARG A 142 2.40 -4.20 -6.52
CA ARG A 142 2.21 -4.16 -7.97
C ARG A 142 0.76 -3.89 -8.33
N VAL A 143 0.52 -2.82 -9.09
CA VAL A 143 -0.81 -2.38 -9.49
C VAL A 143 -0.92 -2.39 -11.01
N ALA A 144 -1.75 -3.29 -11.55
CA ALA A 144 -2.04 -3.30 -12.98
C ALA A 144 -3.13 -2.29 -13.33
N VAL A 145 -2.84 -1.39 -14.27
CA VAL A 145 -3.78 -0.36 -14.71
C VAL A 145 -4.48 -0.81 -15.99
N VAL A 146 -5.80 -1.00 -15.90
CA VAL A 146 -6.63 -1.54 -16.98
C VAL A 146 -7.77 -0.58 -17.28
N GLY A 147 -8.20 -0.52 -18.53
CA GLY A 147 -9.27 0.39 -18.94
C GLY A 147 -9.27 0.60 -20.45
N ASN A 148 -10.37 1.13 -20.96
CA ASN A 148 -10.55 1.34 -22.40
C ASN A 148 -9.52 2.33 -22.99
N VAL A 149 -9.44 2.39 -24.32
CA VAL A 149 -8.73 3.45 -25.04
C VAL A 149 -9.24 4.81 -24.56
N ASP A 150 -8.32 5.77 -24.42
CA ASP A 150 -8.60 7.15 -23.98
C ASP A 150 -9.17 7.29 -22.56
N ALA A 151 -9.13 6.23 -21.74
CA ALA A 151 -9.47 6.31 -20.31
C ALA A 151 -8.47 7.12 -19.47
N GLY A 152 -7.40 7.64 -20.07
CA GLY A 152 -6.40 8.45 -19.37
C GLY A 152 -5.40 7.66 -18.53
N LYS A 153 -5.26 6.34 -18.73
CA LYS A 153 -4.35 5.45 -17.96
C LYS A 153 -2.93 5.96 -17.88
N SER A 154 -2.24 5.99 -19.02
CA SER A 154 -0.86 6.45 -19.13
C SER A 154 -0.72 7.94 -18.79
N THR A 155 -1.78 8.74 -18.98
CA THR A 155 -1.77 10.15 -18.55
C THR A 155 -1.75 10.27 -17.03
N LEU A 156 -2.64 9.54 -16.32
CA LEU A 156 -2.68 9.54 -14.86
C LEU A 156 -1.37 9.01 -14.28
N LEU A 157 -0.85 7.91 -14.84
CA LEU A 157 0.44 7.35 -14.41
C LEU A 157 1.57 8.35 -14.59
N GLY A 158 1.64 9.04 -15.74
CA GLY A 158 2.67 10.05 -15.97
C GLY A 158 2.61 11.18 -14.95
N VAL A 159 1.40 11.63 -14.58
CA VAL A 159 1.20 12.65 -13.54
C VAL A 159 1.63 12.14 -12.16
N LEU A 160 1.24 10.92 -11.80
CA LEU A 160 1.55 10.34 -10.48
C LEU A 160 3.04 10.07 -10.29
N THR A 161 3.73 9.56 -11.31
CA THR A 161 5.12 9.11 -11.19
C THR A 161 6.13 10.23 -11.39
N HIS A 162 5.78 11.25 -12.19
CA HIS A 162 6.67 12.39 -12.49
C HIS A 162 6.30 13.68 -11.74
N GLY A 163 5.13 13.74 -11.09
CA GLY A 163 4.71 14.90 -10.29
C GLY A 163 4.37 16.15 -11.12
N GLU A 164 4.18 16.00 -12.44
CA GLU A 164 3.85 17.10 -13.34
C GLU A 164 2.45 16.91 -13.92
N LEU A 165 1.64 17.98 -13.92
CA LEU A 165 0.30 17.94 -14.47
C LEU A 165 0.33 17.81 -16.00
N ASP A 166 -0.61 17.04 -16.54
CA ASP A 166 -0.79 16.94 -17.98
C ASP A 166 -1.37 18.25 -18.55
N ASN A 167 -0.91 18.65 -19.72
CA ASN A 167 -1.36 19.87 -20.40
C ASN A 167 -2.60 19.64 -21.29
N GLY A 168 -3.27 18.49 -21.16
CA GLY A 168 -4.40 18.08 -22.00
C GLY A 168 -4.00 17.66 -23.42
N ARG A 169 -2.71 17.68 -23.76
CA ARG A 169 -2.15 17.19 -25.03
C ARG A 169 -1.33 15.90 -24.85
N GLY A 170 -1.40 15.28 -23.67
CA GLY A 170 -0.68 14.05 -23.36
C GLY A 170 0.82 14.24 -23.10
N HIS A 171 1.22 15.41 -22.59
CA HIS A 171 2.59 15.68 -22.17
C HIS A 171 3.06 14.70 -21.09
N ALA A 172 2.23 14.44 -20.07
CA ALA A 172 2.55 13.47 -19.02
C ALA A 172 2.67 12.04 -19.59
N ARG A 173 1.77 11.68 -20.53
CA ARG A 173 1.77 10.39 -21.20
C ARG A 173 3.01 10.18 -22.08
N GLN A 174 3.51 11.22 -22.74
CA GLN A 174 4.69 11.12 -23.62
C GLN A 174 5.94 10.63 -22.88
N LYS A 175 6.06 10.92 -21.58
CA LYS A 175 7.17 10.46 -20.73
C LYS A 175 7.18 8.94 -20.51
N LEU A 176 6.03 8.29 -20.70
CA LEU A 176 5.89 6.83 -20.52
C LEU A 176 6.07 6.03 -21.80
N PHE A 177 6.11 6.68 -22.96
CA PHE A 177 6.25 5.99 -24.24
C PHE A 177 7.65 5.41 -24.42
N ARG A 178 7.70 4.13 -24.77
CA ARG A 178 8.94 3.36 -24.93
C ARG A 178 9.31 3.15 -26.38
N HIS A 179 8.33 3.23 -27.29
CA HIS A 179 8.55 2.95 -28.69
C HIS A 179 8.19 4.12 -29.60
N LYS A 180 8.91 4.24 -30.72
CA LYS A 180 8.69 5.29 -31.72
C LYS A 180 7.23 5.33 -32.23
N HIS A 181 6.62 4.17 -32.45
CA HIS A 181 5.23 4.09 -32.91
C HIS A 181 4.21 4.56 -31.84
N GLU A 182 4.55 4.51 -30.55
CA GLU A 182 3.72 5.08 -29.48
C GLU A 182 3.78 6.61 -29.51
N MET A 183 4.97 7.17 -29.77
CA MET A 183 5.15 8.62 -29.96
C MET A 183 4.42 9.14 -31.20
N GLU A 184 4.49 8.40 -32.31
CA GLU A 184 3.85 8.76 -33.59
C GLU A 184 2.31 8.63 -33.51
N SER A 185 1.81 7.54 -32.91
CA SER A 185 0.36 7.28 -32.82
C SER A 185 -0.34 7.93 -31.62
N GLY A 186 0.43 8.33 -30.61
CA GLY A 186 -0.10 8.79 -29.32
C GLY A 186 -0.82 7.70 -28.54
N ARG A 187 -0.55 6.42 -28.81
CA ARG A 187 -1.21 5.27 -28.15
C ARG A 187 -0.18 4.37 -27.48
N THR A 188 -0.48 3.93 -26.27
CA THR A 188 0.28 2.90 -25.56
C THR A 188 -0.02 1.53 -26.18
N SER A 189 1.02 0.84 -26.63
CA SER A 189 0.92 -0.48 -27.28
C SER A 189 1.78 -1.55 -26.59
N SER A 190 2.65 -1.14 -25.67
CA SER A 190 3.51 -2.01 -24.86
C SER A 190 3.05 -2.09 -23.40
N VAL A 191 3.56 -3.08 -22.66
CA VAL A 191 3.46 -3.11 -21.20
C VAL A 191 4.56 -2.21 -20.64
N GLY A 192 4.15 -1.23 -19.84
CA GLY A 192 5.06 -0.33 -19.16
C GLY A 192 5.10 -0.57 -17.66
N ASN A 193 6.26 -0.37 -17.03
CA ASN A 193 6.40 -0.36 -15.58
C ASN A 193 6.91 1.01 -15.13
N ASP A 194 6.23 1.63 -14.19
CA ASP A 194 6.64 2.89 -13.60
C ASP A 194 6.43 2.85 -12.10
N ILE A 195 7.35 3.44 -11.34
CA ILE A 195 7.38 3.30 -9.88
C ILE A 195 7.04 4.60 -9.16
N LEU A 196 6.40 4.48 -8.01
CA LEU A 196 6.12 5.57 -7.07
C LEU A 196 6.59 5.17 -5.67
N GLY A 197 7.59 5.86 -5.16
CA GLY A 197 8.22 5.60 -3.88
C GLY A 197 7.67 6.49 -2.76
N PHE A 198 7.57 5.93 -1.57
CA PHE A 198 7.17 6.59 -0.34
C PHE A 198 8.23 6.36 0.74
N ASP A 199 8.61 7.41 1.47
CA ASP A 199 9.44 7.29 2.67
C ASP A 199 8.64 6.64 3.82
N SER A 200 9.27 6.40 4.96
CA SER A 200 8.59 5.75 6.10
C SER A 200 7.48 6.61 6.73
N VAL A 201 7.52 7.93 6.50
CA VAL A 201 6.52 8.90 6.95
C VAL A 201 5.35 9.02 5.97
N GLY A 202 5.49 8.52 4.74
CA GLY A 202 4.47 8.57 3.69
C GLY A 202 4.63 9.72 2.70
N ASN A 203 5.76 10.43 2.69
CA ASN A 203 6.04 11.43 1.65
C ASN A 203 6.52 10.77 0.36
N VAL A 204 6.15 11.35 -0.78
CA VAL A 204 6.61 10.90 -2.09
C VAL A 204 8.08 11.26 -2.31
N VAL A 205 8.90 10.27 -2.71
CA VAL A 205 10.34 10.45 -2.96
C VAL A 205 10.69 10.61 -4.44
N ASN A 206 9.72 10.48 -5.35
CA ASN A 206 9.84 10.70 -6.79
C ASN A 206 10.15 12.18 -7.12
N LYS A 207 11.39 12.59 -6.87
CA LYS A 207 11.89 13.92 -7.21
C LYS A 207 12.82 13.78 -8.40
N PRO A 208 12.48 14.32 -9.58
CA PRO A 208 13.36 14.25 -10.73
C PRO A 208 14.63 15.08 -10.45
N GLU A 209 15.79 14.45 -10.61
CA GLU A 209 17.06 15.15 -10.64
C GLU A 209 17.43 15.36 -12.11
N HIS A 210 17.63 16.62 -12.52
CA HIS A 210 18.00 16.97 -13.90
C HIS A 210 16.96 16.52 -14.97
N GLY A 211 15.68 16.43 -14.60
CA GLY A 211 14.59 16.08 -15.52
C GLY A 211 14.42 14.58 -15.79
N SER A 212 15.23 13.72 -15.17
CA SER A 212 15.07 12.26 -15.24
C SER A 212 14.79 11.66 -13.86
N LEU A 213 13.89 10.68 -13.79
CA LEU A 213 13.68 9.87 -12.60
C LEU A 213 14.70 8.73 -12.60
N ASP A 214 15.40 8.57 -11.48
CA ASP A 214 16.32 7.47 -11.25
C ASP A 214 15.65 6.45 -10.32
N TRP A 215 15.34 5.28 -10.88
CA TRP A 215 14.63 4.23 -10.15
C TRP A 215 15.45 3.70 -8.97
N VAL A 216 16.78 3.68 -9.08
CA VAL A 216 17.66 3.20 -8.01
C VAL A 216 17.54 4.12 -6.80
N LYS A 217 17.64 5.44 -7.02
CA LYS A 217 17.49 6.45 -5.96
C LYS A 217 16.10 6.45 -5.34
N ILE A 218 15.05 6.19 -6.13
CA ILE A 218 13.70 6.07 -5.61
C ILE A 218 13.63 4.88 -4.66
N CYS A 219 14.11 3.70 -5.07
CA CYS A 219 14.12 2.51 -4.21
C CYS A 219 14.96 2.71 -2.94
N GLU A 220 16.17 3.28 -3.04
CA GLU A 220 17.05 3.54 -1.89
C GLU A 220 16.43 4.46 -0.83
N ARG A 221 15.58 5.39 -1.26
CA ARG A 221 14.92 6.38 -0.39
C ARG A 221 13.52 5.96 0.06
N SER A 222 13.01 4.84 -0.45
CA SER A 222 11.65 4.38 -0.21
C SER A 222 11.60 3.33 0.88
N ALA A 223 10.69 3.51 1.83
CA ALA A 223 10.23 2.41 2.68
C ALA A 223 9.18 1.54 1.96
N LYS A 224 8.48 2.13 0.98
CA LYS A 224 7.45 1.46 0.19
C LYS A 224 7.47 1.93 -1.27
N VAL A 225 7.37 1.01 -2.20
CA VAL A 225 7.32 1.27 -3.64
C VAL A 225 6.02 0.71 -4.22
N ILE A 226 5.31 1.53 -4.97
CA ILE A 226 4.18 1.11 -5.79
C ILE A 226 4.66 1.01 -7.23
N THR A 227 4.65 -0.20 -7.79
CA THR A 227 4.97 -0.47 -9.19
C THR A 227 3.66 -0.49 -9.98
N PHE A 228 3.48 0.50 -10.85
CA PHE A 228 2.37 0.54 -11.78
C PHE A 228 2.71 -0.20 -13.07
N ILE A 229 1.85 -1.13 -13.46
CA ILE A 229 1.94 -1.86 -14.72
C ILE A 229 0.92 -1.24 -15.68
N ASP A 230 1.40 -0.37 -16.58
CA ASP A 230 0.57 0.27 -17.61
C ASP A 230 0.26 -0.74 -18.71
N LEU A 231 -1.01 -1.08 -18.86
CA LEU A 231 -1.47 -2.02 -19.89
C LEU A 231 -2.15 -1.30 -21.05
N ALA A 232 -1.91 -1.82 -22.25
CA ALA A 232 -2.52 -1.29 -23.46
C ALA A 232 -4.05 -1.34 -23.39
N GLY A 233 -4.69 -0.24 -23.78
CA GLY A 233 -6.15 -0.10 -23.73
C GLY A 233 -6.89 -0.55 -24.99
N HIS A 234 -6.19 -0.72 -26.11
CA HIS A 234 -6.82 -1.07 -27.39
C HIS A 234 -6.91 -2.58 -27.53
N GLU A 235 -8.07 -3.08 -27.97
CA GLU A 235 -8.34 -4.51 -28.20
C GLU A 235 -7.28 -5.24 -29.07
N ARG A 236 -6.63 -4.53 -30.01
CA ARG A 236 -5.55 -5.09 -30.85
C ARG A 236 -4.34 -5.54 -30.03
N TYR A 237 -4.17 -5.00 -28.83
CA TYR A 237 -3.08 -5.31 -27.91
C TYR A 237 -3.55 -6.15 -26.72
N LEU A 238 -4.73 -6.79 -26.79
CA LEU A 238 -5.26 -7.62 -25.70
C LEU A 238 -4.29 -8.73 -25.29
N LYS A 239 -3.57 -9.34 -26.26
CA LYS A 239 -2.53 -10.34 -25.96
C LYS A 239 -1.42 -9.77 -25.08
N THR A 240 -1.00 -8.53 -25.37
CA THR A 240 -0.01 -7.79 -24.59
C THR A 240 -0.52 -7.53 -23.17
N THR A 241 -1.79 -7.15 -23.03
CA THR A 241 -2.46 -6.94 -21.73
C THR A 241 -2.53 -8.23 -20.91
N VAL A 242 -2.94 -9.35 -21.52
CA VAL A 242 -2.99 -10.66 -20.85
C VAL A 242 -1.59 -11.08 -20.41
N PHE A 243 -0.59 -10.94 -21.29
CA PHE A 243 0.80 -11.23 -20.95
C PHE A 243 1.30 -10.36 -19.80
N GLY A 244 0.94 -9.07 -19.78
CA GLY A 244 1.29 -8.16 -18.69
C GLY A 244 0.68 -8.59 -17.35
N MET A 245 -0.59 -8.98 -17.35
CA MET A 245 -1.28 -9.48 -16.15
C MET A 245 -0.66 -10.79 -15.64
N THR A 246 -0.38 -11.75 -16.52
CA THR A 246 0.15 -13.06 -16.10
C THR A 246 1.63 -13.03 -15.79
N GLY A 247 2.40 -12.18 -16.48
CA GLY A 247 3.87 -12.13 -16.38
C GLY A 247 4.35 -11.28 -15.20
N HIS A 248 3.64 -10.21 -14.86
CA HIS A 248 4.05 -9.33 -13.75
C HIS A 248 3.37 -9.65 -12.42
N VAL A 249 2.31 -10.47 -12.43
CA VAL A 249 1.57 -10.96 -11.25
C VAL A 249 1.21 -9.80 -10.32
N PRO A 250 0.31 -8.89 -10.74
CA PRO A 250 -0.08 -7.74 -9.94
C PRO A 250 -0.82 -8.15 -8.66
N ASP A 251 -0.55 -7.45 -7.56
CA ASP A 251 -1.32 -7.58 -6.31
C ASP A 251 -2.72 -6.98 -6.44
N PHE A 252 -2.84 -5.88 -7.19
CA PHE A 252 -4.09 -5.14 -7.36
C PHE A 252 -4.36 -4.77 -8.82
N GLY A 253 -5.64 -4.65 -9.18
CA GLY A 253 -6.08 -4.10 -10.46
C GLY A 253 -6.72 -2.71 -10.26
N MET A 254 -6.22 -1.70 -10.96
CA MET A 254 -6.82 -0.39 -11.07
C MET A 254 -7.63 -0.29 -12.36
N LEU A 255 -8.96 -0.29 -12.25
CA LEU A 255 -9.86 -0.14 -13.40
C LEU A 255 -10.18 1.33 -13.65
N MET A 256 -9.74 1.85 -14.79
CA MET A 256 -10.02 3.22 -15.22
C MET A 256 -11.14 3.26 -16.25
N THR A 257 -12.16 4.06 -15.97
CA THR A 257 -13.31 4.27 -16.84
C THR A 257 -13.56 5.76 -17.05
N VAL A 258 -14.06 6.12 -18.22
CA VAL A 258 -14.46 7.50 -18.52
C VAL A 258 -15.93 7.65 -18.21
N VAL A 259 -16.26 8.57 -17.30
CA VAL A 259 -17.64 8.98 -17.07
C VAL A 259 -17.97 10.07 -18.07
N LYS A 260 -18.76 9.73 -19.10
CA LYS A 260 -19.42 10.74 -19.94
C LYS A 260 -20.73 11.10 -19.29
N ARG A 261 -20.92 12.38 -18.94
CA ARG A 261 -22.27 12.88 -18.68
C ARG A 261 -23.02 12.88 -20.01
N SER A 262 -24.18 12.22 -20.02
CA SER A 262 -25.17 12.44 -21.06
C SER A 262 -25.70 13.86 -20.87
N ASP A 263 -25.38 14.74 -21.81
CA ASP A 263 -26.07 16.02 -21.97
C ASP A 263 -27.49 15.79 -22.49
#